data_AF-A0A357Z882-F1
#
_entry.id   AF-A0A357Z882-F1
#
_cell.length_a   1.000
_cell.length_b   1.000
_cell.length_c   1.000
_cell.angle_alpha   90.00
_cell.angle_beta   90.00
_cell.angle_gamma   90.00
#
_symmetry.space_group_name_H-M   'P 1'
#
loop_
_entity.id
_entity.type
_entity.pdbx_description
1 polymer ?
#
loop_
_entity_poly.entity_id
_entity_poly.type
_entity_poly.pdbx_seq_one_letter_code
_entity_poly.pdbx_strand_id
1 'polypeptide(L)'
;MKRVLLCLFLPIAGWCQNTIGLPDITNFSKIDYNAGLQNWDFKQDNNGIIYVANNEGLLSFDGKYWKSYPLPNKTIVRSLEIGTDNKIYVGGQDEFGYFTPSVNGQLNYHSLVQYVKDADKDFADVWDIAQYNNEVFFRTSRRIFKVANNKITVYTAPSEWSYVGICNGALFAHDIKSGLFQFQKNNWQILTEAS
;
A
#
# COMPACT_ATOMS: atom_id res chain seq x y z
N MET A 1 4.52 56.55 -58.89
CA MET A 1 3.88 55.23 -59.09
C MET A 1 3.96 54.44 -57.79
N LYS A 2 2.85 54.29 -57.05
CA LYS A 2 2.82 53.53 -55.79
C LYS A 2 2.73 52.04 -56.11
N ARG A 3 3.68 51.22 -55.63
CA ARG A 3 3.62 49.75 -55.76
C ARG A 3 2.79 49.21 -54.59
N VAL A 4 1.66 48.59 -54.88
CA VAL A 4 0.84 47.87 -53.89
C VAL A 4 1.40 46.45 -53.80
N LEU A 5 1.88 46.07 -52.61
CA LEU A 5 2.32 44.70 -52.32
C LEU A 5 1.11 43.91 -51.81
N LEU A 6 0.61 42.98 -52.62
CA LEU A 6 -0.50 42.11 -52.25
C LEU A 6 0.05 40.88 -51.51
N CYS A 7 0.03 40.89 -50.18
CA CYS A 7 0.38 39.72 -49.38
C CYS A 7 -0.81 38.74 -49.34
N LEU A 8 -0.73 37.68 -50.15
CA LEU A 8 -1.64 36.53 -50.07
C LEU A 8 -1.30 35.71 -48.82
N PHE A 9 -2.07 35.89 -47.75
CA PHE A 9 -2.07 34.96 -46.61
C PHE A 9 -2.78 33.67 -47.05
N LEU A 10 -2.02 32.66 -47.47
CA LEU A 10 -2.53 31.30 -47.63
C LEU A 10 -2.91 30.76 -46.24
N PRO A 11 -4.12 30.21 -46.03
CA PRO A 11 -4.46 29.56 -44.78
C PRO A 11 -3.63 28.28 -44.68
N ILE A 12 -2.61 28.28 -43.83
CA ILE A 12 -1.90 27.08 -43.42
C ILE A 12 -2.90 26.30 -42.55
N ALA A 13 -3.65 25.38 -43.16
CA ALA A 13 -4.45 24.42 -42.42
C ALA A 13 -3.48 23.50 -41.66
N GLY A 14 -3.20 23.84 -40.40
CA GLY A 14 -2.44 22.97 -39.50
C GLY A 14 -3.28 21.72 -39.20
N TRP A 15 -2.78 20.56 -39.59
CA TRP A 15 -3.38 19.29 -39.20
C TRP A 15 -2.99 19.03 -37.74
N CYS A 16 -3.95 19.09 -36.83
CA CYS A 16 -3.76 18.59 -35.48
C CYS A 16 -3.45 17.08 -35.54
N GLN A 17 -2.42 16.64 -34.83
CA GLN A 17 -2.12 15.21 -34.70
C GLN A 17 -3.23 14.54 -33.87
N ASN A 18 -3.66 13.34 -34.27
CA ASN A 18 -4.46 12.48 -33.41
C ASN A 18 -3.69 12.20 -32.11
N THR A 19 -4.38 12.10 -30.98
CA THR A 19 -3.78 11.75 -29.69
C THR A 19 -3.10 10.38 -29.79
N ILE A 20 -1.78 10.36 -29.98
CA ILE A 20 -0.98 9.14 -29.90
C ILE A 20 -0.86 8.79 -28.42
N GLY A 21 -1.24 7.56 -28.05
CA GLY A 21 -1.02 7.05 -26.69
C GLY A 21 -2.18 7.22 -25.70
N LEU A 22 -3.44 7.08 -26.15
CA LEU A 22 -4.52 6.79 -25.19
C LEU A 22 -4.26 5.40 -24.61
N PRO A 23 -4.12 5.26 -23.28
CA PRO A 23 -3.93 3.96 -22.67
C PRO A 23 -5.19 3.11 -22.90
N ASP A 24 -5.00 1.82 -23.17
CA ASP A 24 -6.09 0.87 -23.14
C ASP A 24 -6.51 0.66 -21.67
N ILE A 25 -7.75 1.02 -21.33
CA ILE A 25 -8.26 0.99 -19.97
C ILE A 25 -9.30 -0.11 -19.86
N THR A 26 -8.93 -1.17 -19.16
CA THR A 26 -9.86 -2.22 -18.72
C THR A 26 -10.36 -1.90 -17.32
N ASN A 27 -11.68 -1.88 -17.14
CA ASN A 27 -12.31 -1.68 -15.85
C ASN A 27 -12.80 -3.00 -15.28
N PHE A 28 -12.51 -3.25 -14.00
CA PHE A 28 -13.04 -4.38 -13.25
C PHE A 28 -13.92 -3.87 -12.13
N SER A 29 -15.19 -4.26 -12.16
CA SER A 29 -16.19 -3.94 -11.15
C SER A 29 -16.20 -4.98 -10.03
N LYS A 30 -16.90 -4.68 -8.93
CA LYS A 30 -17.16 -5.65 -7.85
C LYS A 30 -17.83 -6.94 -8.31
N ILE A 31 -18.51 -6.94 -9.45
CA ILE A 31 -19.14 -8.12 -10.01
C ILE A 31 -18.07 -9.05 -10.59
N ASP A 32 -17.01 -8.48 -11.18
CA ASP A 32 -15.91 -9.24 -11.80
C ASP A 32 -15.03 -9.92 -10.75
N TYR A 33 -14.66 -9.19 -9.69
CA TYR A 33 -13.81 -9.72 -8.62
C TYR A 33 -14.60 -10.31 -7.44
N ASN A 34 -15.93 -10.19 -7.44
CA ASN A 34 -16.86 -10.75 -6.45
C ASN A 34 -16.47 -10.49 -4.99
N ALA A 35 -16.16 -9.23 -4.65
CA ALA A 35 -15.75 -8.82 -3.31
C ALA A 35 -16.30 -7.42 -2.95
N GLY A 36 -15.72 -6.81 -1.93
CA GLY A 36 -16.14 -5.53 -1.39
C GLY A 36 -16.00 -4.36 -2.38
N LEU A 37 -16.79 -3.32 -2.16
CA LEU A 37 -16.85 -2.16 -3.07
C LEU A 37 -15.56 -1.32 -3.09
N GLN A 38 -14.78 -1.34 -2.02
CA GLN A 38 -13.64 -0.44 -1.86
C GLN A 38 -12.33 -1.22 -1.81
N ASN A 39 -11.37 -0.70 -2.57
CA ASN A 39 -9.98 -1.14 -2.61
C ASN A 39 -9.13 -0.06 -1.93
N TRP A 40 -8.20 -0.46 -1.06
CA TRP A 40 -7.42 0.45 -0.21
C TRP A 40 -5.97 0.59 -0.62
N ASP A 41 -5.38 -0.49 -1.10
CA ASP A 41 -3.98 -0.56 -1.50
C ASP A 41 -3.81 -1.67 -2.55
N PHE A 42 -2.73 -1.60 -3.33
CA PHE A 42 -2.35 -2.65 -4.25
C PHE A 42 -0.82 -2.75 -4.39
N LYS A 43 -0.34 -3.95 -4.69
CA LYS A 43 1.06 -4.22 -5.06
C LYS A 43 1.10 -5.26 -6.18
N GLN A 44 2.16 -5.25 -6.97
CA GLN A 44 2.43 -6.27 -7.96
C GLN A 44 3.67 -7.06 -7.55
N ASP A 45 3.61 -8.39 -7.60
CA ASP A 45 4.79 -9.22 -7.36
C ASP A 45 5.68 -9.34 -8.59
N ASN A 46 6.84 -10.01 -8.42
CA ASN A 46 7.79 -10.23 -9.50
C ASN A 46 7.27 -11.18 -10.61
N ASN A 47 6.16 -11.88 -10.39
CA ASN A 47 5.51 -12.73 -11.39
C ASN A 47 4.39 -11.98 -12.15
N GLY A 48 4.16 -10.71 -11.82
CA GLY A 48 3.13 -9.88 -12.42
C GLY A 48 1.74 -10.03 -11.79
N ILE A 49 1.60 -10.82 -10.71
CA ILE A 49 0.34 -10.98 -9.98
C ILE A 49 0.06 -9.69 -9.22
N ILE A 50 -1.15 -9.16 -9.41
CA ILE A 50 -1.63 -7.97 -8.70
C ILE A 50 -2.36 -8.43 -7.44
N TYR A 51 -1.99 -7.86 -6.31
CA TYR A 51 -2.64 -8.05 -5.03
C TYR A 51 -3.36 -6.77 -4.62
N VAL A 52 -4.58 -6.89 -4.12
CA VAL A 52 -5.42 -5.74 -3.76
C VAL A 52 -5.99 -5.91 -2.35
N ALA A 53 -5.80 -4.91 -1.50
CA ALA A 53 -6.43 -4.81 -0.19
C ALA A 53 -7.89 -4.36 -0.38
N ASN A 54 -8.85 -5.16 0.08
CA ASN A 54 -10.28 -4.95 -0.13
C ASN A 54 -11.08 -5.11 1.17
N ASN A 55 -12.29 -4.56 1.20
CA ASN A 55 -13.22 -4.71 2.33
C ASN A 55 -13.54 -6.17 2.71
N GLU A 56 -13.39 -7.13 1.80
CA GLU A 56 -13.70 -8.55 2.03
C GLU A 56 -12.45 -9.44 2.10
N GLY A 57 -11.25 -8.86 2.23
CA GLY A 57 -10.00 -9.61 2.32
C GLY A 57 -8.94 -9.16 1.32
N LEU A 58 -7.95 -10.03 1.09
CA LEU A 58 -6.94 -9.86 0.06
C LEU A 58 -7.48 -10.43 -1.26
N LEU A 59 -7.35 -9.68 -2.35
CA LEU A 59 -7.61 -10.18 -3.70
C LEU A 59 -6.29 -10.45 -4.43
N SER A 60 -6.27 -11.45 -5.30
CA SER A 60 -5.19 -11.65 -6.28
C SER A 60 -5.75 -11.68 -7.70
N PHE A 61 -5.02 -11.09 -8.64
CA PHE A 61 -5.36 -11.06 -10.06
C PHE A 61 -4.16 -11.45 -10.91
N ASP A 62 -4.33 -12.46 -11.76
CA ASP A 62 -3.28 -13.01 -12.63
C ASP A 62 -3.30 -12.48 -14.07
N GLY A 63 -4.09 -11.43 -14.32
CA GLY A 63 -4.35 -10.91 -15.67
C GLY A 63 -5.65 -11.43 -16.29
N LYS A 64 -6.26 -12.49 -15.73
CA LYS A 64 -7.54 -13.04 -16.21
C LYS A 64 -8.51 -13.40 -15.09
N TYR A 65 -8.03 -14.00 -14.02
CA TYR A 65 -8.84 -14.54 -12.94
C TYR A 65 -8.58 -13.79 -11.64
N TRP A 66 -9.68 -13.51 -10.94
CA TRP A 66 -9.67 -12.97 -9.59
C TRP A 66 -9.83 -14.11 -8.58
N LYS A 67 -9.11 -14.02 -7.46
CA LYS A 67 -9.31 -14.87 -6.28
C LYS A 67 -9.37 -14.01 -5.04
N SER A 68 -10.18 -14.42 -4.07
CA SER A 68 -10.34 -13.74 -2.78
C SER A 68 -9.83 -14.62 -1.64
N TYR A 69 -9.17 -13.98 -0.69
CA TYR A 69 -8.58 -14.58 0.51
C TYR A 69 -9.05 -13.79 1.73
N PRO A 70 -10.15 -14.22 2.38
CA PRO A 70 -10.64 -13.57 3.58
C PRO A 70 -9.68 -13.78 4.75
N LEU A 71 -9.59 -12.79 5.63
CA LEU A 71 -8.89 -12.93 6.91
C LEU A 71 -9.69 -13.84 7.87
N PRO A 72 -9.08 -14.42 8.91
CA PRO A 72 -9.76 -15.34 9.84
C PRO A 72 -10.99 -14.73 10.53
N ASN A 73 -10.90 -13.44 10.88
CA ASN A 73 -11.99 -12.67 11.47
C ASN A 73 -12.95 -12.07 10.41
N LYS A 74 -12.75 -12.38 9.12
CA LYS A 74 -13.50 -11.83 7.97
C LYS A 74 -13.55 -10.31 7.95
N THR A 75 -12.48 -9.68 8.44
CA THR A 75 -12.37 -8.23 8.44
C THR A 75 -11.78 -7.71 7.13
N ILE A 76 -11.80 -6.39 7.02
CA ILE A 76 -11.22 -5.58 5.96
C ILE A 76 -9.70 -5.71 5.89
N VAL A 77 -9.14 -5.75 4.68
CA VAL A 77 -7.71 -5.50 4.46
C VAL A 77 -7.56 -4.05 4.00
N ARG A 78 -6.75 -3.27 4.73
CA ARG A 78 -6.49 -1.84 4.52
C ARG A 78 -5.18 -1.57 3.80
N SER A 79 -4.17 -2.38 4.07
CA SER A 79 -2.80 -2.14 3.61
C SER A 79 -2.13 -3.46 3.27
N LEU A 80 -1.21 -3.41 2.30
CA LEU A 80 -0.40 -4.57 1.94
C LEU A 80 1.01 -4.20 1.49
N GLU A 81 1.97 -5.08 1.81
CA GLU A 81 3.36 -4.95 1.38
C GLU A 81 3.91 -6.32 0.98
N ILE A 82 4.69 -6.36 -0.10
CA ILE A 82 5.33 -7.60 -0.56
C ILE A 82 6.76 -7.59 -0.04
N GLY A 83 7.04 -8.47 0.92
CA GLY A 83 8.35 -8.58 1.52
C GLY A 83 9.40 -9.10 0.54
N THR A 84 10.67 -8.74 0.78
CA THR A 84 11.83 -9.35 0.13
C THR A 84 11.94 -10.87 0.35
N ASP A 85 11.21 -11.42 1.33
CA ASP A 85 11.06 -12.85 1.58
C ASP A 85 9.86 -13.48 0.83
N ASN A 86 9.28 -12.75 -0.14
CA ASN A 86 8.12 -13.12 -0.95
C ASN A 86 6.83 -13.37 -0.16
N LYS A 87 6.76 -12.89 1.09
CA LYS A 87 5.51 -12.87 1.85
C LYS A 87 4.67 -11.67 1.47
N ILE A 88 3.35 -11.86 1.42
CA ILE A 88 2.41 -10.76 1.21
C ILE A 88 1.89 -10.37 2.59
N TYR A 89 2.49 -9.34 3.18
CA TYR A 89 2.06 -8.80 4.44
C TYR A 89 0.77 -8.02 4.26
N VAL A 90 -0.17 -8.21 5.19
CA VAL A 90 -1.49 -7.57 5.15
C VAL A 90 -1.85 -7.03 6.52
N GLY A 91 -2.56 -5.91 6.51
CA GLY A 91 -3.05 -5.22 7.69
C GLY A 91 -4.53 -4.94 7.54
N GLY A 92 -5.30 -5.27 8.57
CA GLY A 92 -6.74 -5.08 8.65
C GLY A 92 -7.17 -4.46 9.96
N GLN A 93 -8.46 -4.58 10.29
CA GLN A 93 -8.98 -4.19 11.60
C GLN A 93 -8.75 -5.31 12.63
N ASP A 94 -8.01 -4.99 13.69
CA ASP A 94 -7.60 -5.88 14.79
C ASP A 94 -6.88 -7.15 14.30
N GLU A 95 -6.32 -7.11 13.10
CA GLU A 95 -5.63 -8.23 12.47
C GLU A 95 -4.47 -7.74 11.60
N PHE A 96 -3.33 -8.42 11.70
CA PHE A 96 -2.25 -8.30 10.73
C PHE A 96 -1.39 -9.57 10.72
N GLY A 97 -0.79 -9.81 9.57
CA GLY A 97 -0.08 -11.05 9.32
C GLY A 97 0.49 -11.07 7.92
N TYR A 98 0.65 -12.28 7.39
CA TYR A 98 1.11 -12.46 6.03
C TYR A 98 0.52 -13.69 5.37
N PHE A 99 0.48 -13.65 4.04
CA PHE A 99 0.22 -14.79 3.20
C PHE A 99 1.53 -15.36 2.63
N THR A 100 1.58 -16.68 2.53
CA THR A 100 2.60 -17.42 1.78
C THR A 100 1.96 -18.41 0.82
N PRO A 101 2.52 -18.63 -0.38
CA PRO A 101 2.04 -19.66 -1.27
C PRO A 101 2.30 -21.05 -0.67
N SER A 102 1.29 -21.91 -0.75
CA SER A 102 1.41 -23.34 -0.49
C SER A 102 1.88 -24.08 -1.76
N VAL A 103 2.11 -25.39 -1.65
CA VAL A 103 2.63 -26.23 -2.74
C VAL A 103 1.77 -26.17 -4.01
N ASN A 104 0.46 -25.93 -3.87
CA ASN A 104 -0.47 -25.83 -5.01
C ASN A 104 -0.71 -24.38 -5.48
N GLY A 105 0.06 -23.41 -4.97
CA GLY A 105 -0.09 -21.98 -5.28
C GLY A 105 -1.23 -21.27 -4.57
N GLN A 106 -1.99 -21.93 -3.69
CA GLN A 106 -2.97 -21.24 -2.83
C GLN A 106 -2.25 -20.51 -1.71
N LEU A 107 -2.67 -19.28 -1.43
CA LEU A 107 -2.14 -18.49 -0.33
C LEU A 107 -2.72 -18.96 1.00
N ASN A 108 -1.83 -19.23 1.95
CA ASN A 108 -2.17 -19.53 3.34
C ASN A 108 -1.86 -18.32 4.23
N TYR A 109 -2.82 -17.95 5.07
CA TYR A 109 -2.68 -16.84 6.01
C TYR A 109 -2.00 -17.28 7.32
N HIS A 110 -1.11 -16.43 7.82
CA HIS A 110 -0.45 -16.58 9.11
C HIS A 110 -0.64 -15.29 9.93
N SER A 111 -1.45 -15.35 10.99
CA SER A 111 -1.65 -14.22 11.90
C SER A 111 -0.41 -13.96 12.75
N LEU A 112 -0.07 -12.68 12.91
CA LEU A 112 0.98 -12.21 13.82
C LEU A 112 0.40 -11.67 15.13
N VAL A 113 -0.92 -11.49 15.24
CA VAL A 113 -1.60 -10.97 16.45
C VAL A 113 -1.36 -11.85 17.68
N GLN A 114 -1.16 -13.16 17.48
CA GLN A 114 -0.80 -14.09 18.56
C GLN A 114 0.52 -13.73 19.28
N TYR A 115 1.41 -12.96 18.65
CA TYR A 115 2.66 -12.49 19.23
C TYR A 115 2.55 -11.09 19.86
N VAL A 116 1.39 -10.43 19.74
CA VAL A 116 1.11 -9.12 20.36
C VAL A 116 0.73 -9.34 21.82
N LYS A 117 1.24 -8.51 22.73
CA LYS A 117 0.86 -8.54 24.14
C LYS A 117 -0.59 -8.10 24.30
N ASP A 118 -1.32 -8.65 25.27
CA ASP A 118 -2.74 -8.35 25.46
C ASP A 118 -3.05 -6.85 25.61
N ALA A 119 -2.17 -6.10 26.28
CA ALA A 119 -2.29 -4.64 26.44
C ALA A 119 -2.22 -3.86 25.12
N ASP A 120 -1.73 -4.47 24.04
CA ASP A 120 -1.51 -3.85 22.74
C ASP A 120 -2.43 -4.39 21.63
N LYS A 121 -3.28 -5.40 21.91
CA LYS A 121 -4.13 -6.06 20.90
C LYS A 121 -5.30 -5.23 20.40
N ASP A 122 -5.75 -4.23 21.17
CA ASP A 122 -6.74 -3.26 20.73
C ASP A 122 -6.04 -2.18 19.90
N PHE A 123 -5.96 -2.37 18.58
CA PHE A 123 -5.23 -1.46 17.71
C PHE A 123 -6.01 -0.99 16.48
N ALA A 124 -7.27 -1.41 16.32
CA ALA A 124 -8.15 -1.01 15.24
C ALA A 124 -7.50 -1.26 13.87
N ASP A 125 -7.49 -0.29 12.98
CA ASP A 125 -7.00 -0.45 11.61
C ASP A 125 -5.46 -0.35 11.49
N VAL A 126 -4.88 -1.27 10.73
CA VAL A 126 -3.50 -1.19 10.23
C VAL A 126 -3.48 -0.53 8.86
N TRP A 127 -3.20 0.76 8.80
CA TRP A 127 -3.31 1.52 7.53
C TRP A 127 -2.05 1.59 6.66
N ASP A 128 -0.86 1.23 7.14
CA ASP A 128 0.38 1.20 6.34
C ASP A 128 1.20 0.01 6.80
N ILE A 129 1.95 -0.55 5.85
CA ILE A 129 2.98 -1.55 6.10
C ILE A 129 4.24 -1.09 5.37
N ALA A 130 5.38 -1.12 6.06
CA ALA A 130 6.67 -0.80 5.45
C ALA A 130 7.69 -1.89 5.79
N GLN A 131 8.45 -2.32 4.80
CA GLN A 131 9.60 -3.20 5.02
C GLN A 131 10.90 -2.39 5.10
N TYR A 132 11.70 -2.65 6.14
CA TYR A 132 13.00 -1.99 6.35
C TYR A 132 14.00 -2.98 6.96
N ASN A 133 15.15 -3.18 6.31
CA ASN A 133 16.24 -4.06 6.81
C ASN A 133 15.77 -5.46 7.26
N ASN A 134 14.91 -6.11 6.46
CA ASN A 134 14.29 -7.42 6.74
C ASN A 134 13.30 -7.44 7.93
N GLU A 135 12.92 -6.28 8.43
CA GLU A 135 11.90 -6.09 9.45
C GLU A 135 10.67 -5.46 8.81
N VAL A 136 9.50 -5.71 9.40
CA VAL A 136 8.23 -5.20 8.88
C VAL A 136 7.55 -4.35 9.94
N PHE A 137 7.08 -3.19 9.53
CA PHE A 137 6.44 -2.20 10.39
C PHE A 137 4.97 -2.10 10.01
N PHE A 138 4.08 -2.47 10.92
CA PHE A 138 2.63 -2.33 10.77
C PHE A 138 2.18 -1.12 11.57
N ARG A 139 1.72 -0.08 10.90
CA ARG A 139 1.31 1.16 11.56
C ARG A 139 -0.19 1.17 11.78
N THR A 140 -0.61 1.54 12.97
CA THR A 140 -1.98 1.93 13.33
C THR A 140 -1.95 3.37 13.81
N SER A 141 -3.11 3.98 14.08
CA SER A 141 -3.16 5.35 14.59
C SER A 141 -2.38 5.54 15.91
N ARG A 142 -2.40 4.53 16.79
CA ARG A 142 -1.80 4.65 18.14
C ARG A 142 -0.44 3.98 18.28
N ARG A 143 -0.09 3.04 17.40
CA ARG A 143 1.09 2.18 17.56
C ARG A 143 1.73 1.87 16.21
N ILE A 144 3.04 1.70 16.21
CA ILE A 144 3.75 1.00 15.14
C ILE A 144 4.29 -0.30 15.71
N PHE A 145 3.88 -1.43 15.11
CA PHE A 145 4.37 -2.76 15.45
C PHE A 145 5.53 -3.11 14.52
N LYS A 146 6.74 -3.14 15.06
CA LYS A 146 7.92 -3.68 14.38
C LYS A 146 8.00 -5.18 14.61
N VAL A 147 8.02 -5.95 13.54
CA VAL A 147 8.13 -7.40 13.55
C VAL A 147 9.50 -7.82 13.02
N ALA A 148 10.24 -8.57 13.84
CA ALA A 148 11.50 -9.18 13.49
C ALA A 148 11.56 -10.60 14.08
N ASN A 149 11.66 -11.63 13.24
CA ASN A 149 11.73 -13.04 13.67
C ASN A 149 10.64 -13.45 14.68
N ASN A 150 9.37 -13.17 14.36
CA ASN A 150 8.19 -13.39 15.23
C ASN A 150 8.22 -12.66 16.59
N LYS A 151 9.17 -11.74 16.79
CA LYS A 151 9.19 -10.83 17.95
C LYS A 151 8.59 -9.51 17.56
N ILE A 152 7.67 -9.01 18.39
CA ILE A 152 7.01 -7.73 18.20
C ILE A 152 7.58 -6.70 19.18
N THR A 153 8.01 -5.57 18.63
CA THR A 153 8.37 -4.36 19.36
C THR A 153 7.35 -3.28 19.03
N VAL A 154 6.83 -2.60 20.05
CA VAL A 154 5.74 -1.64 19.90
C VAL A 154 6.28 -0.23 20.13
N TYR A 155 5.95 0.69 19.22
CA TYR A 155 6.24 2.12 19.35
C TYR A 155 4.92 2.88 19.45
N THR A 156 4.62 3.41 20.64
CA THR A 156 3.42 4.22 20.87
C THR A 156 3.55 5.58 20.18
N ALA A 157 2.45 6.06 19.58
CA ALA A 157 2.40 7.39 19.00
C ALA A 157 2.56 8.47 20.09
N PRO A 158 3.36 9.53 19.84
CA PRO A 158 3.31 10.74 20.66
C PRO A 158 1.91 11.36 20.72
N SER A 159 1.21 11.40 19.58
CA SER A 159 -0.19 11.79 19.47
C SER A 159 -0.97 10.79 18.61
N GLU A 160 -0.68 10.75 17.31
CA GLU A 160 -1.31 9.85 16.34
C GLU A 160 -0.41 9.67 15.12
N TRP A 161 0.00 8.42 14.86
CA TRP A 161 0.71 8.09 13.64
C TRP A 161 -0.23 8.14 12.45
N SER A 162 0.11 8.96 11.45
CA SER A 162 -0.67 9.13 10.23
C SER A 162 0.01 8.51 9.00
N TYR A 163 1.31 8.19 9.07
CA TYR A 163 2.03 7.57 7.97
C TYR A 163 3.24 6.77 8.46
N VAL A 164 3.57 5.68 7.77
CA VAL A 164 4.91 5.06 7.77
C VAL A 164 5.28 4.63 6.35
N GLY A 165 6.54 4.83 5.94
CA GLY A 165 6.98 4.44 4.60
C GLY A 165 8.48 4.60 4.37
N ILE A 166 8.94 4.06 3.23
CA ILE A 166 10.34 4.10 2.80
C ILE A 166 10.55 5.20 1.76
N CYS A 167 11.58 6.00 1.94
CA CYS A 167 12.07 6.92 0.91
C CYS A 167 13.60 6.91 0.92
N ASN A 168 14.22 6.76 -0.27
CA ASN A 168 15.67 6.74 -0.45
C ASN A 168 16.41 5.80 0.53
N GLY A 169 15.84 4.62 0.79
CA GLY A 169 16.42 3.61 1.68
C GLY A 169 16.35 3.94 3.16
N ALA A 170 15.63 5.00 3.56
CA ALA A 170 15.35 5.32 4.95
C ALA A 170 13.86 5.12 5.27
N LEU A 171 13.59 4.74 6.52
CA LEU A 171 12.24 4.56 7.05
C LEU A 171 11.79 5.82 7.79
N PHE A 172 10.62 6.33 7.42
CA PHE A 172 10.00 7.52 7.98
C PHE A 172 8.64 7.21 8.58
N ALA A 173 8.24 7.98 9.58
CA ALA A 173 6.89 8.00 10.11
C ALA A 173 6.45 9.44 10.35
N HIS A 174 5.15 9.72 10.26
CA HIS A 174 4.59 11.04 10.56
C HIS A 174 3.60 10.93 11.71
N ASP A 175 3.79 11.75 12.75
CA ASP A 175 2.82 11.98 13.82
C ASP A 175 2.10 13.30 13.59
N ILE A 176 0.79 13.33 13.75
CA ILE A 176 -0.04 14.51 13.43
C ILE A 176 0.40 15.77 14.20
N LYS A 177 0.89 15.65 15.44
CA LYS A 177 1.27 16.80 16.26
C LYS A 177 2.77 16.99 16.40
N SER A 178 3.54 15.90 16.37
CA SER A 178 4.99 15.98 16.53
C SER A 178 5.73 16.15 15.20
N GLY A 179 5.12 15.83 14.06
CA GLY A 179 5.71 16.01 12.74
C GLY A 179 6.40 14.76 12.19
N LEU A 180 7.46 14.95 11.42
CA LEU A 180 8.15 13.89 10.69
C LEU A 180 9.26 13.25 11.53
N PHE A 181 9.31 11.93 11.55
CA PHE A 181 10.31 11.11 12.23
C PHE A 181 11.07 10.25 11.22
N GLN A 182 12.33 9.96 11.55
CA GLN A 182 13.14 8.94 10.89
C GLN A 182 13.50 7.83 11.87
N PHE A 183 13.44 6.58 11.41
CA PHE A 183 13.85 5.45 12.23
C PHE A 183 15.36 5.27 12.23
N GLN A 184 15.99 5.42 13.39
CA GLN A 184 17.44 5.29 13.57
C GLN A 184 17.77 4.61 14.90
N LYS A 185 18.78 3.75 14.91
CA LYS A 185 19.27 3.07 16.13
C LYS A 185 18.14 2.40 16.95
N ASN A 186 17.20 1.75 16.25
CA ASN A 186 16.00 1.11 16.83
C ASN A 186 14.99 2.06 17.50
N ASN A 187 14.98 3.36 17.16
CA ASN A 187 14.01 4.30 17.68
C ASN A 187 13.57 5.35 16.64
N TRP A 188 12.44 6.00 16.88
CA TRP A 188 11.95 7.12 16.08
C TRP A 188 12.60 8.42 16.56
N GLN A 189 13.31 9.10 15.67
CA GLN A 189 13.93 10.40 15.95
C GLN A 189 13.21 11.47 15.14
N ILE A 190 12.84 12.57 15.79
CA ILE A 190 12.23 13.70 15.11
C ILE A 190 13.20 14.28 14.09
N LEU A 191 12.71 14.48 12.87
CA LEU A 191 13.43 15.08 11.77
C LEU A 191 12.97 16.52 11.53
N THR A 192 11.65 16.73 11.57
CA THR A 192 11.01 18.04 11.40
C THR A 192 9.77 18.11 12.27
N GLU A 193 9.59 19.19 13.02
CA GLU A 193 8.39 19.42 13.84
C GLU A 193 7.16 19.74 12.96
N ALA A 194 5.97 19.46 13.48
CA ALA A 194 4.74 19.91 12.82
C ALA A 194 4.64 21.44 12.87
N SER A 195 4.14 22.04 11.79
CA SER A 195 3.88 23.48 11.67
C SER A 195 2.64 23.93 12.41
#